data_AF-A0A528V7I4-F1
#
_entry.id   AF-A0A528V7I4-F1
#
_cell.length_a   1.000
_cell.length_b   1.000
_cell.length_c   1.000
_cell.angle_alpha   90.00
_cell.angle_beta   90.00
_cell.angle_gamma   90.00
#
_symmetry.space_group_name_H-M   'P 1'
#
loop_
_entity.id
_entity.type
_entity.pdbx_description
1 polymer ?
#
loop_
_entity_poly.entity_id
_entity_poly.type
_entity_poly.pdbx_seq_one_letter_code
_entity_poly.pdbx_strand_id
1 'polypeptide(L)'
;ARAAANAPAPQAHGIARNPGMKLDLGFMESMRSVNRSALERRVASLTKRRSIKADNQAAWLLRAVACMDLTTLNSNDTDERVRRLCAKAVNPFRRDIVEVLGIAGEKIRPAA
;
A
#
# COMPACT_ATOMS: atom_id res chain seq x y z
N ALA A 1 -23.68 13.82 25.26
CA ALA A 1 -22.25 14.03 25.56
C ALA A 1 -21.51 12.72 25.32
N ARG A 2 -20.45 12.68 24.50
CA ARG A 2 -19.70 11.44 24.20
C ARG A 2 -18.67 11.19 25.31
N ALA A 3 -18.72 10.00 25.91
CA ALA A 3 -17.74 9.57 26.90
C ALA A 3 -16.44 9.12 26.22
N ALA A 4 -15.30 9.46 26.83
CA ALA A 4 -13.96 9.19 26.29
C ALA A 4 -13.52 7.72 26.45
N ALA A 5 -12.67 7.29 25.53
CA ALA A 5 -12.22 5.91 25.29
C ALA A 5 -11.21 5.33 26.31
N ASN A 6 -11.14 5.83 27.55
CA ASN A 6 -10.07 5.51 28.50
C ASN A 6 -10.56 4.73 29.74
N ALA A 7 -11.31 3.65 29.57
CA ALA A 7 -11.52 2.67 30.64
C ALA A 7 -10.67 1.42 30.36
N PRO A 8 -9.65 1.10 31.19
CA PRO A 8 -8.74 0.00 30.90
C PRO A 8 -9.28 -1.34 31.43
N ALA A 9 -9.17 -2.40 30.62
CA ALA A 9 -9.34 -3.79 31.08
C ALA A 9 -8.52 -4.76 30.19
N PRO A 10 -8.07 -5.93 30.71
CA PRO A 10 -6.68 -6.36 30.53
C PRO A 10 -6.42 -7.46 29.48
N GLN A 11 -5.30 -7.26 28.77
CA GLN A 11 -4.28 -8.17 28.20
C GLN A 11 -4.60 -9.18 27.06
N ALA A 12 -4.04 -8.90 25.86
CA ALA A 12 -3.05 -9.71 25.11
C ALA A 12 -3.09 -9.34 23.60
N HIS A 13 -1.91 -9.07 23.02
CA HIS A 13 -1.64 -8.34 21.76
C HIS A 13 -1.72 -6.81 21.92
N GLY A 14 -0.55 -6.16 21.87
CA GLY A 14 -0.27 -4.80 22.34
C GLY A 14 -0.94 -3.62 21.62
N ILE A 15 -2.10 -3.82 20.98
CA ILE A 15 -2.91 -2.76 20.39
C ILE A 15 -4.37 -3.01 20.78
N ALA A 16 -5.01 -2.02 21.39
CA ALA A 16 -6.43 -2.08 21.70
C ALA A 16 -7.24 -2.33 20.41
N ARG A 17 -8.10 -3.34 20.41
CA ARG A 17 -8.98 -3.63 19.28
C ARG A 17 -9.89 -2.42 19.04
N ASN A 18 -10.16 -2.12 17.76
CA ASN A 18 -11.15 -1.12 17.41
C ASN A 18 -12.50 -1.51 18.05
N PRO A 19 -13.09 -0.69 18.94
CA PRO A 19 -14.35 -1.01 19.61
C PRO A 19 -15.53 -1.10 18.64
N GLY A 20 -15.34 -0.65 17.39
CA GLY A 20 -16.38 -0.58 16.38
C GLY A 20 -17.38 0.55 16.66
N MET A 21 -18.30 0.75 15.72
CA MET A 21 -19.45 1.63 15.88
C MET A 21 -20.67 0.98 15.25
N LYS A 22 -21.87 1.32 15.71
CA LYS A 22 -23.10 0.90 15.04
C LYS A 22 -23.09 1.43 13.60
N LEU A 23 -23.59 0.62 12.67
CA LEU A 23 -23.73 1.01 11.27
C LEU A 23 -24.62 2.25 11.18
N ASP A 24 -24.05 3.35 10.67
CA ASP A 24 -24.75 4.60 10.41
C ASP A 24 -24.82 4.83 8.90
N LEU A 25 -25.99 4.50 8.33
CA LEU A 25 -26.25 4.66 6.92
C LEU A 25 -26.29 6.14 6.51
N GLY A 26 -26.70 7.04 7.42
CA GLY A 26 -26.70 8.48 7.16
C GLY A 26 -25.29 9.04 7.02
N PHE A 27 -24.36 8.59 7.87
CA PHE A 27 -22.94 8.91 7.72
C PHE A 27 -22.38 8.38 6.38
N MET A 28 -22.68 7.13 6.02
CA MET A 28 -22.24 6.55 4.74
C MET A 28 -22.80 7.31 3.53
N GLU A 29 -24.08 7.69 3.56
CA GLU A 29 -24.69 8.46 2.48
C GLU A 29 -24.12 9.87 2.40
N SER A 30 -23.79 10.50 3.52
CA SER A 30 -23.13 11.82 3.52
C SER A 30 -21.76 11.79 2.80
N MET A 31 -21.04 10.67 2.91
CA MET A 31 -19.77 10.45 2.21
C MET A 31 -19.93 10.13 0.72
N ARG A 32 -21.14 9.84 0.24
CA ARG A 32 -21.40 9.53 -1.17
C ARG A 32 -21.20 10.74 -2.08
N SER A 33 -21.35 11.95 -1.53
CA SER A 33 -21.16 13.18 -2.29
C SER A 33 -19.67 13.42 -2.58
N VAL A 34 -19.31 13.46 -3.86
CA VAL A 34 -17.95 13.79 -4.30
C VAL A 34 -17.93 15.23 -4.78
N ASN A 35 -16.99 16.03 -4.28
CA ASN A 35 -16.76 17.37 -4.79
C ASN A 35 -16.10 17.29 -6.18
N ARG A 36 -16.94 17.23 -7.20
CA ARG A 36 -16.54 17.09 -8.60
C ARG A 36 -15.57 18.19 -9.05
N SER A 37 -15.82 19.45 -8.69
CA SER A 37 -14.97 20.58 -9.12
C SER A 37 -13.57 20.54 -8.47
N ALA A 38 -13.48 20.06 -7.22
CA ALA A 38 -12.19 19.81 -6.57
C ALA A 38 -11.45 18.63 -7.23
N LEU A 39 -12.17 17.55 -7.55
CA LEU A 39 -11.62 16.38 -8.23
C LEU A 39 -11.06 16.74 -9.61
N GLU A 40 -11.84 17.44 -10.44
CA GLU A 40 -11.44 17.85 -11.79
C GLU A 40 -10.21 18.74 -11.76
N ARG A 41 -10.16 19.74 -10.86
CA ARG A 41 -8.96 20.57 -10.66
C ARG A 41 -7.74 19.74 -10.25
N ARG A 42 -7.91 18.76 -9.37
CA ARG A 42 -6.80 17.90 -8.92
C ARG A 42 -6.29 17.03 -10.06
N VAL A 43 -7.18 16.37 -10.79
CA VAL A 43 -6.82 15.50 -11.94
C VAL A 43 -6.13 16.31 -13.04
N ALA A 44 -6.66 17.49 -13.37
CA ALA A 44 -6.04 18.37 -14.37
C ALA A 44 -4.62 18.83 -13.98
N SER A 45 -4.30 18.86 -12.69
CA SER A 45 -2.93 19.15 -12.23
C SER A 45 -1.98 17.97 -12.40
N LEU A 46 -2.48 16.72 -12.41
CA LEU A 46 -1.65 15.52 -12.53
C LEU A 46 -1.05 15.40 -13.94
N THR A 47 -1.83 15.71 -14.97
CA THR A 47 -1.37 15.65 -16.38
C THR A 47 -0.35 16.74 -16.73
N LYS A 48 -0.32 17.84 -15.95
CA LYS A 48 0.65 18.94 -16.11
C LYS A 48 1.98 18.68 -15.40
N ARG A 49 2.07 17.65 -14.56
CA ARG A 49 3.33 17.33 -13.86
C ARG A 49 4.33 16.78 -14.87
N ARG A 50 5.58 17.23 -14.73
CA ARG A 50 6.67 16.86 -15.64
C ARG A 50 6.93 15.35 -15.54
N SER A 51 6.93 14.66 -16.67
CA SER A 51 7.27 13.24 -16.72
C SER A 51 8.70 13.00 -16.27
N ILE A 52 8.89 11.89 -15.57
CA ILE A 52 10.22 11.37 -15.21
C ILE A 52 10.80 10.73 -16.47
N LYS A 53 12.04 11.09 -16.82
CA LYS A 53 12.68 10.70 -18.09
C LYS A 53 13.71 9.58 -17.87
N ALA A 54 13.83 8.68 -18.84
CA ALA A 54 14.92 7.71 -18.99
C ALA A 54 15.36 7.05 -17.68
N ASP A 55 16.63 7.17 -17.30
CA ASP A 55 17.20 6.49 -16.12
C ASP A 55 16.51 6.87 -14.81
N ASN A 56 15.98 8.09 -14.71
CA ASN A 56 15.20 8.49 -13.55
C ASN A 56 13.90 7.68 -13.45
N GLN A 57 13.31 7.27 -14.58
CA GLN A 57 12.11 6.44 -14.59
C GLN A 57 12.44 5.05 -14.03
N ALA A 58 13.56 4.46 -14.44
CA ALA A 58 14.02 3.18 -13.89
C ALA A 58 14.28 3.29 -12.38
N ALA A 59 15.00 4.33 -11.94
CA ALA A 59 15.26 4.57 -10.52
C ALA A 59 13.96 4.72 -9.69
N TRP A 60 12.96 5.42 -10.21
CA TRP A 60 11.67 5.59 -9.54
C TRP A 60 10.85 4.30 -9.49
N LEU A 61 10.91 3.45 -10.52
CA LEU A 61 10.28 2.14 -10.50
C LEU A 61 10.95 1.20 -9.49
N LEU A 62 12.28 1.22 -9.41
CA LEU A 62 13.02 0.49 -8.38
C LEU A 62 12.66 0.98 -6.97
N ARG A 63 12.52 2.29 -6.78
CA ARG A 63 12.05 2.88 -5.52
C ARG A 63 10.61 2.47 -5.20
N ALA A 64 9.73 2.41 -6.20
CA ALA A 64 8.36 1.96 -6.00
C ALA A 64 8.34 0.51 -5.49
N VAL A 65 9.13 -0.39 -6.07
CA VAL A 65 9.27 -1.77 -5.58
C VAL A 65 9.74 -1.79 -4.12
N ALA A 66 10.73 -0.96 -3.75
CA ALA A 66 11.21 -0.88 -2.38
C ALA A 66 10.16 -0.39 -1.36
N CYS A 67 9.11 0.28 -1.83
CA CYS A 67 8.01 0.78 -1.01
C CYS A 67 6.74 -0.09 -1.10
N MET A 68 6.76 -1.20 -1.84
CA MET A 68 5.60 -2.08 -1.96
C MET A 68 5.53 -3.04 -0.78
N ASP A 69 4.34 -3.19 -0.20
CA ASP A 69 4.04 -4.29 0.71
C ASP A 69 3.44 -5.44 -0.09
N LEU A 70 4.16 -6.55 -0.18
CA LEU A 70 3.71 -7.72 -0.92
C LEU A 70 2.81 -8.59 -0.02
N THR A 71 1.55 -8.19 0.13
CA THR A 71 0.57 -8.87 0.99
C THR A 71 -0.38 -9.77 0.22
N THR A 72 -0.86 -10.84 0.86
CA THR A 72 -2.06 -11.57 0.44
C THR A 72 -3.05 -11.59 1.59
N LEU A 73 -4.27 -11.12 1.34
CA LEU A 73 -5.36 -11.01 2.33
C LEU A 73 -6.61 -11.77 1.85
N ASN A 74 -6.42 -12.75 0.97
CA ASN A 74 -7.53 -13.46 0.37
C ASN A 74 -7.93 -14.64 1.26
N SER A 75 -9.23 -14.80 1.50
CA SER A 75 -9.77 -15.94 2.27
C SER A 75 -9.52 -17.30 1.60
N ASN A 76 -9.05 -17.34 0.35
CA ASN A 76 -8.73 -18.55 -0.39
C ASN A 76 -7.22 -18.82 -0.57
N ASP A 77 -6.36 -18.18 0.24
CA ASP A 77 -4.92 -18.41 0.16
C ASP A 77 -4.54 -19.85 0.55
N THR A 78 -3.54 -20.37 -0.15
CA THR A 78 -2.94 -21.68 0.11
C THR A 78 -1.46 -21.51 0.48
N ASP A 79 -0.91 -22.45 1.24
CA ASP A 79 0.50 -22.44 1.67
C ASP A 79 1.45 -22.20 0.49
N GLU A 80 1.17 -22.85 -0.64
CA GLU A 80 1.99 -22.74 -1.85
C GLU A 80 1.90 -21.35 -2.51
N ARG A 81 0.75 -20.67 -2.45
CA ARG A 81 0.62 -19.29 -2.94
C ARG A 81 1.40 -18.34 -2.04
N VAL A 82 1.30 -18.50 -0.72
CA VAL A 82 2.07 -17.71 0.25
C VAL A 82 3.57 -17.93 0.05
N ARG A 83 4.02 -19.18 -0.11
CA ARG A 83 5.42 -19.51 -0.41
C ARG A 83 5.93 -18.83 -1.69
N ARG A 84 5.15 -18.85 -2.77
CA ARG A 84 5.49 -18.15 -4.02
C ARG A 84 5.54 -16.63 -3.84
N LEU A 85 4.64 -16.07 -3.04
CA LEU A 85 4.65 -14.65 -2.68
C LEU A 85 5.95 -14.28 -1.95
N CYS A 86 6.33 -15.04 -0.92
CA CYS A 86 7.58 -14.85 -0.19
C CYS A 86 8.81 -14.99 -1.11
N ALA A 87 8.83 -15.98 -2.01
CA ALA A 87 9.92 -16.14 -2.97
C ALA A 87 10.08 -14.90 -3.89
N LYS A 88 8.97 -14.29 -4.30
CA LYS A 88 8.96 -13.05 -5.08
C LYS A 88 9.40 -11.83 -4.26
N ALA A 89 9.09 -11.80 -2.97
CA ALA A 89 9.60 -10.74 -2.08
C ALA A 89 11.14 -10.82 -1.93
N VAL A 90 11.68 -12.04 -1.82
CA VAL A 90 13.15 -12.24 -1.71
C VAL A 90 13.86 -11.90 -3.02
N ASN A 91 13.31 -12.35 -4.16
CA ASN A 91 13.87 -12.14 -5.51
C ASN A 91 12.82 -11.48 -6.42
N PRO A 92 12.61 -10.15 -6.30
CA PRO A 92 11.54 -9.45 -7.02
C PRO A 92 11.84 -9.23 -8.51
N PHE A 93 13.10 -9.36 -8.92
CA PHE A 93 13.55 -9.11 -10.29
C PHE A 93 14.09 -10.37 -10.94
N ARG A 94 13.87 -10.49 -12.24
CA ARG A 94 14.56 -11.49 -13.06
C ARG A 94 16.02 -11.11 -13.21
N ARG A 95 16.89 -12.11 -13.39
CA ARG A 95 18.35 -11.93 -13.48
C ARG A 95 18.78 -11.01 -14.62
N ASP A 96 18.15 -11.15 -15.79
CA ASP A 96 18.43 -10.32 -16.96
C ASP A 96 18.17 -8.83 -16.69
N ILE A 97 17.13 -8.50 -15.94
CA ILE A 97 16.83 -7.11 -15.54
C ILE A 97 17.88 -6.57 -14.58
N VAL A 98 18.31 -7.39 -13.61
CA VAL A 98 19.36 -7.00 -12.64
C VAL A 98 20.68 -6.70 -13.36
N GLU A 99 21.04 -7.53 -14.33
CA GLU A 99 22.26 -7.39 -15.13
C GLU A 99 22.20 -6.14 -16.01
N VAL A 100 21.11 -5.93 -16.76
CA VAL A 100 20.94 -4.77 -17.65
C VAL A 100 20.91 -3.45 -16.87
N LEU A 101 20.32 -3.43 -15.67
CA LEU A 101 20.26 -2.24 -14.82
C LEU A 101 21.52 -2.03 -13.96
N GLY A 102 22.44 -3.00 -13.91
CA GLY A 102 23.67 -2.91 -13.12
C GLY A 102 23.44 -2.87 -11.59
N ILE A 103 22.34 -3.45 -11.10
CA ILE A 103 21.91 -3.34 -9.69
C ILE A 103 22.23 -4.59 -8.85
N ALA A 104 23.15 -5.44 -9.30
CA ALA A 104 23.46 -6.72 -8.64
C ALA A 104 23.94 -6.58 -7.18
N GLY A 105 24.57 -5.45 -6.83
CA GLY A 105 25.01 -5.16 -5.46
C GLY A 105 23.96 -4.49 -4.57
N GLU A 106 22.81 -4.09 -5.13
CA GLU A 106 21.81 -3.29 -4.45
C GLU A 106 20.74 -4.16 -3.77
N LYS A 107 20.36 -3.80 -2.54
CA LYS A 107 19.30 -4.50 -1.79
C LYS A 107 17.94 -3.84 -2.06
N ILE A 108 17.38 -4.09 -3.23
CA ILE A 108 16.05 -3.57 -3.62
C ILE A 108 15.03 -4.70 -3.49
N ARG A 109 14.22 -4.65 -2.42
CA ARG A 109 13.15 -5.63 -2.13
C ARG A 109 11.89 -4.91 -1.64
N PRO A 110 10.69 -5.49 -1.85
CA PRO A 110 9.47 -5.03 -1.21
C PRO A 110 9.65 -4.79 0.28
N ALA A 111 8.99 -3.77 0.82
CA ALA A 111 8.94 -3.50 2.24
C ALA A 111 8.17 -4.64 2.93
N ALA A 112 8.89 -5.49 3.65
CA ALA A 112 8.36 -6.51 4.54
C ALA A 112 9.46 -6.93 5.53
#